data_AF-A0A1F8FKV0-F1
#
_entry.id   AF-A0A1F8FKV0-F1
#
_cell.length_a   1.000
_cell.length_b   1.000
_cell.length_c   1.000
_cell.angle_alpha   90.00
_cell.angle_beta   90.00
_cell.angle_gamma   90.00
#
_symmetry.space_group_name_H-M   'P 1'
#
loop_
_entity.id
_entity.type
_entity.pdbx_description
1 polymer ?
#
loop_
_entity_poly.entity_id
_entity_poly.type
_entity_poly.pdbx_seq_one_letter_code
_entity_poly.pdbx_strand_id
1 'polypeptide(L)'
;MFSYIKPAKIPYQDLRVSPTYFKKPVLVFFIFAIIFAFSGTPVFAATSLDINGNPEVLVCDVLGSLGLDCGAPSPSVAPVNGQANNTNTQPVATPEPQRQTNQQANIGNALQASIANVTVKRNASKDEVMLVRISAVGTVRPTLGLETNDAIFEIIRGQKHFIPTIDIFFDYGFNLAAVQSVTNKDLEPFPRTKVVNIYKSGKNIHYITEGHMIRMIPNKDVFASYGDREEDVITISKKEFNFYPRNQYVFVENPLARDIFQVSDDGTKRYVVPQVVKRLRITPDQVAPVNKEQFDAYNYGVPIIF
;
A
#
# COMPACT_ATOMS: atom_id res chain seq x y z
N MET A 1 45.53 42.31 -27.84
CA MET A 1 44.43 42.53 -28.79
C MET A 1 43.96 41.15 -29.27
N PHE A 2 43.00 40.54 -28.58
CA PHE A 2 42.56 39.17 -28.87
C PHE A 2 41.41 39.20 -29.87
N SER A 3 41.62 38.58 -31.03
CA SER A 3 40.68 38.52 -32.14
C SER A 3 39.62 37.44 -31.89
N TYR A 4 38.35 37.84 -31.89
CA TYR A 4 37.20 36.98 -31.62
C TYR A 4 36.67 36.41 -32.94
N ILE A 5 36.82 35.10 -33.16
CA ILE A 5 36.33 34.42 -34.36
C ILE A 5 34.87 33.99 -34.13
N LYS A 6 33.98 34.50 -34.98
CA LYS A 6 32.54 34.22 -34.97
C LYS A 6 32.26 32.84 -35.60
N PRO A 7 31.57 31.90 -34.93
CA PRO A 7 31.28 30.60 -35.53
C PRO A 7 30.17 30.68 -36.58
N ALA A 8 30.36 29.94 -37.68
CA ALA A 8 29.45 29.87 -38.82
C ALA A 8 28.21 29.01 -38.51
N LYS A 9 27.03 29.48 -38.95
CA LYS A 9 25.75 28.78 -38.88
C LYS A 9 25.68 27.69 -39.95
N ILE A 10 25.46 26.44 -39.55
CA ILE A 10 25.16 25.32 -40.45
C ILE A 10 23.63 25.21 -40.61
N PRO A 11 23.09 25.15 -41.84
CA PRO A 11 21.66 24.99 -42.06
C PRO A 11 21.19 23.55 -41.81
N TYR A 12 20.10 23.42 -41.06
CA TYR A 12 19.42 22.16 -40.74
C TYR A 12 18.55 21.76 -41.95
N GLN A 13 18.79 20.58 -42.54
CA GLN A 13 17.88 20.00 -43.54
C GLN A 13 16.85 19.11 -42.86
N ASP A 14 15.57 19.45 -43.05
CA ASP A 14 14.40 18.76 -42.54
C ASP A 14 14.04 17.57 -43.46
N LEU A 15 14.46 16.36 -43.06
CA LEU A 15 14.12 15.10 -43.75
C LEU A 15 12.80 14.57 -43.22
N ARG A 16 11.69 15.03 -43.81
CA ARG A 16 10.36 14.40 -43.61
C ARG A 16 10.27 13.11 -44.41
N VAL A 17 10.26 11.99 -43.72
CA VAL A 17 9.87 10.68 -44.29
C VAL A 17 8.45 10.38 -43.84
N SER A 18 7.51 10.39 -44.79
CA SER A 18 6.12 9.95 -44.58
C SER A 18 6.04 8.42 -44.72
N PRO A 19 5.51 7.67 -43.74
CA PRO A 19 5.16 6.28 -43.94
C PRO A 19 3.71 6.15 -44.39
N THR A 20 3.51 5.83 -45.67
CA THR A 20 2.30 5.20 -46.18
C THR A 20 2.36 3.71 -45.82
N TYR A 21 1.48 3.23 -44.94
CA TYR A 21 1.33 1.78 -44.68
C TYR A 21 -0.08 1.27 -44.94
N PHE A 22 -0.08 0.14 -45.63
CA PHE A 22 -1.11 -0.44 -46.46
C PHE A 22 -2.01 -1.40 -45.67
N LYS A 23 -3.29 -1.46 -46.04
CA LYS A 23 -4.33 -2.37 -45.53
C LYS A 23 -4.00 -3.85 -45.81
N LYS A 24 -4.35 -4.77 -44.89
CA LYS A 24 -5.50 -5.71 -45.00
C LYS A 24 -5.57 -6.72 -43.83
N PRO A 25 -6.77 -7.20 -43.46
CA PRO A 25 -6.98 -8.17 -42.40
C PRO A 25 -6.92 -9.61 -42.94
N VAL A 26 -6.29 -10.51 -42.18
CA VAL A 26 -6.35 -11.95 -42.40
C VAL A 26 -7.11 -12.55 -41.22
N LEU A 27 -8.38 -12.87 -41.48
CA LEU A 27 -9.30 -13.55 -40.58
C LEU A 27 -9.05 -15.05 -40.73
N VAL A 28 -8.40 -15.68 -39.74
CA VAL A 28 -8.26 -17.14 -39.66
C VAL A 28 -9.01 -17.61 -38.43
N PHE A 29 -10.13 -18.30 -38.67
CA PHE A 29 -10.87 -19.06 -37.66
C PHE A 29 -10.12 -20.37 -37.37
N PHE A 30 -9.65 -20.54 -36.14
CA PHE A 30 -9.26 -21.85 -35.60
C PHE A 30 -10.30 -22.29 -34.58
N ILE A 31 -11.05 -23.33 -34.93
CA ILE A 31 -11.91 -24.08 -34.01
C ILE A 31 -11.03 -25.15 -33.37
N PHE A 32 -10.77 -25.03 -32.07
CA PHE A 32 -10.21 -26.12 -31.26
C PHE A 32 -11.25 -26.50 -30.20
N ALA A 33 -11.88 -27.65 -30.40
CA ALA A 33 -12.59 -28.36 -29.36
C ALA A 33 -11.56 -29.07 -28.48
N ILE A 34 -11.49 -28.72 -27.20
CA ILE A 34 -10.72 -29.46 -26.21
C ILE A 34 -11.67 -29.86 -25.07
N ILE A 35 -11.94 -31.15 -25.01
CA ILE A 35 -12.59 -31.85 -23.92
C ILE A 35 -11.53 -32.08 -22.83
N PHE A 36 -11.73 -31.54 -21.63
CA PHE A 36 -11.01 -31.97 -20.43
C PHE A 36 -12.00 -32.44 -19.38
N ALA A 37 -12.09 -33.76 -19.23
CA ALA A 37 -12.47 -34.41 -17.99
C ALA A 37 -11.18 -34.82 -17.29
N PHE A 38 -11.00 -34.44 -16.03
CA PHE A 38 -10.75 -35.34 -14.89
C PHE A 38 -10.32 -34.52 -13.67
N SER A 39 -11.11 -34.71 -12.63
CA SER A 39 -10.96 -34.25 -11.25
C SER A 39 -9.81 -34.95 -10.54
N GLY A 40 -8.98 -34.18 -9.83
CA GLY A 40 -8.09 -34.68 -8.79
C GLY A 40 -7.85 -33.60 -7.74
N THR A 41 -8.40 -33.79 -6.54
CA THR A 41 -8.15 -32.93 -5.37
C THR A 41 -6.84 -33.33 -4.68
N PRO A 42 -6.00 -32.39 -4.23
CA PRO A 42 -4.85 -32.72 -3.40
C PRO A 42 -5.25 -32.85 -1.92
N VAL A 43 -4.76 -33.92 -1.30
CA VAL A 43 -4.74 -34.15 0.16
C VAL A 43 -3.59 -33.33 0.75
N PHE A 44 -3.87 -32.47 1.72
CA PHE A 44 -2.85 -31.75 2.48
C PHE A 44 -2.38 -32.61 3.67
N ALA A 45 -1.10 -32.97 3.68
CA ALA A 45 -0.44 -33.52 4.87
C ALA A 45 0.28 -32.38 5.60
N ALA A 46 -0.21 -32.02 6.78
CA ALA A 46 0.50 -31.15 7.72
C ALA A 46 1.45 -32.03 8.56
N THR A 47 2.75 -31.76 8.52
CA THR A 47 3.72 -32.32 9.47
C THR A 47 4.59 -31.20 10.00
N SER A 48 4.43 -30.91 11.29
CA SER A 48 5.47 -30.29 12.11
C SER A 48 5.33 -30.90 13.50
N LEU A 49 6.15 -31.91 13.76
CA LEU A 49 6.32 -32.51 15.09
C LEU A 49 7.35 -31.67 15.85
N ASP A 50 6.91 -31.03 16.92
CA ASP A 50 7.79 -30.47 17.94
C ASP A 50 8.18 -31.60 18.91
N ILE A 51 9.45 -32.01 18.85
CA ILE A 51 10.02 -33.11 19.64
C ILE A 51 10.54 -32.50 20.94
N ASN A 52 9.63 -32.16 21.86
CA ASN A 52 9.93 -32.05 23.28
C ASN A 52 8.67 -31.75 24.10
N GLY A 53 8.10 -32.78 24.72
CA GLY A 53 7.39 -32.59 25.99
C GLY A 53 5.96 -33.16 26.06
N ASN A 54 5.86 -34.25 26.81
CA ASN A 54 4.68 -34.77 27.50
C ASN A 54 3.61 -35.52 26.65
N PRO A 55 3.58 -36.87 26.68
CA PRO A 55 2.64 -37.68 25.89
C PRO A 55 1.16 -37.53 26.30
N GLU A 56 0.87 -36.97 27.48
CA GLU A 56 -0.52 -36.76 27.93
C GLU A 56 -1.22 -35.60 27.20
N VAL A 57 -0.47 -34.62 26.68
CA VAL A 57 -1.04 -33.49 25.94
C VAL A 57 -1.47 -33.91 24.53
N LEU A 58 -0.80 -34.93 23.96
CA LEU A 58 -1.06 -35.39 22.59
C LEU A 58 -2.39 -36.16 22.46
N VAL A 59 -2.85 -36.80 23.55
CA VAL A 59 -4.08 -37.61 23.53
C VAL A 59 -5.31 -36.72 23.63
N CYS A 60 -5.25 -35.65 24.42
CA CYS A 60 -6.37 -34.72 24.58
C CYS A 60 -6.63 -33.87 23.32
N ASP A 61 -5.58 -33.50 22.58
CA ASP A 61 -5.73 -32.66 21.38
C ASP A 61 -6.36 -33.44 20.19
N VAL A 62 -6.02 -34.73 20.06
CA VAL A 62 -6.63 -35.61 19.06
C VAL A 62 -8.09 -35.94 19.40
N LEU A 63 -8.43 -36.16 20.68
CA LEU A 63 -9.80 -36.43 21.11
C LEU A 63 -10.71 -35.20 21.07
N GLY A 64 -10.16 -33.99 21.31
CA GLY A 64 -10.87 -32.73 21.15
C GLY A 64 -11.32 -32.47 19.71
N SER A 65 -10.52 -32.87 18.71
CA SER A 65 -10.90 -32.79 17.29
C SER A 65 -12.05 -33.72 16.89
N LEU A 66 -12.36 -34.71 17.73
CA LEU A 66 -13.47 -35.67 17.55
C LEU A 66 -14.68 -35.36 18.44
N GLY A 67 -14.66 -34.25 19.20
CA GLY A 67 -15.77 -33.79 20.02
C GLY A 67 -16.02 -34.62 21.29
N LEU A 68 -15.02 -35.36 21.77
CA LEU A 68 -15.10 -36.11 23.03
C LEU A 68 -14.36 -35.34 24.13
N ASP A 69 -15.13 -34.71 25.01
CA ASP A 69 -14.64 -33.84 26.08
C ASP A 69 -13.92 -34.66 27.17
N CYS A 70 -12.70 -34.26 27.54
CA CYS A 70 -11.90 -34.92 28.57
C CYS A 70 -12.22 -34.31 29.93
N GLY A 71 -13.22 -34.86 30.62
CA GLY A 71 -13.65 -34.39 31.94
C GLY A 71 -12.59 -34.61 33.03
N ALA A 72 -12.06 -33.53 33.60
CA ALA A 72 -11.30 -33.55 34.85
C ALA A 72 -12.05 -32.78 35.96
N PRO A 73 -12.12 -33.31 37.19
CA PRO A 73 -12.85 -32.69 38.30
C PRO A 73 -12.06 -31.54 38.97
N SER A 74 -12.70 -30.39 39.14
CA SER A 74 -12.21 -29.29 39.99
C SER A 74 -12.46 -29.60 41.49
N PRO A 75 -11.46 -29.46 42.38
CA PRO A 75 -11.69 -29.53 43.82
C PRO A 75 -12.30 -28.23 44.36
N SER A 76 -13.42 -28.36 45.07
CA SER A 76 -14.09 -27.27 45.80
C SER A 76 -13.39 -27.00 47.14
N VAL A 77 -13.07 -25.73 47.41
CA VAL A 77 -12.59 -25.26 48.71
C VAL A 77 -13.75 -24.58 49.45
N ALA A 78 -13.99 -25.01 50.70
CA ALA A 78 -15.01 -24.51 51.60
C ALA A 78 -14.62 -23.17 52.26
N PRO A 79 -15.59 -22.31 52.64
CA PRO A 79 -15.34 -21.16 53.51
C PRO A 79 -15.59 -21.47 55.00
N VAL A 80 -14.68 -20.97 55.85
CA VAL A 80 -14.73 -21.01 57.32
C VAL A 80 -15.37 -19.72 57.85
N ASN A 81 -16.24 -19.89 58.84
CA ASN A 81 -16.97 -18.86 59.61
C ASN A 81 -16.06 -17.99 60.51
N GLY A 82 -16.47 -16.72 60.70
CA GLY A 82 -16.02 -15.85 61.80
C GLY A 82 -16.87 -14.57 61.91
N GLN A 83 -17.74 -14.51 62.92
CA GLN A 83 -18.63 -13.39 63.28
C GLN A 83 -17.88 -12.25 63.99
N ALA A 84 -18.37 -11.00 63.90
CA ALA A 84 -18.86 -10.21 65.05
C ALA A 84 -19.38 -8.78 64.68
N ASN A 85 -20.68 -8.58 64.95
CA ASN A 85 -21.36 -7.45 65.61
C ASN A 85 -21.32 -5.97 65.12
N ASN A 86 -22.54 -5.49 64.83
CA ASN A 86 -23.26 -4.35 65.44
C ASN A 86 -23.69 -3.16 64.55
N THR A 87 -25.00 -3.18 64.24
CA THR A 87 -26.01 -2.12 64.43
C THR A 87 -25.81 -0.73 63.79
N ASN A 88 -26.56 -0.42 62.72
CA ASN A 88 -27.62 0.59 62.79
C ASN A 88 -28.53 0.65 61.53
N THR A 89 -29.81 0.86 61.80
CA THR A 89 -30.98 1.04 60.94
C THR A 89 -30.94 2.25 60.00
N GLN A 90 -31.38 2.09 58.75
CA GLN A 90 -32.58 2.71 58.13
C GLN A 90 -32.62 2.53 56.58
N PRO A 91 -33.78 2.70 55.92
CA PRO A 91 -34.10 2.05 54.65
C PRO A 91 -34.01 2.97 53.42
N VAL A 92 -34.32 2.36 52.25
CA VAL A 92 -34.74 2.99 50.98
C VAL A 92 -33.61 3.19 49.96
N ALA A 93 -33.59 2.35 48.92
CA ALA A 93 -33.90 2.74 47.54
C ALA A 93 -33.46 1.62 46.57
N THR A 94 -34.41 1.18 45.75
CA THR A 94 -34.21 0.30 44.60
C THR A 94 -33.26 0.94 43.58
N PRO A 95 -32.19 0.28 43.11
CA PRO A 95 -31.42 0.77 41.98
C PRO A 95 -32.05 0.29 40.67
N GLU A 96 -32.42 1.25 39.82
CA GLU A 96 -32.71 1.04 38.41
C GLU A 96 -31.46 0.51 37.67
N PRO A 97 -31.62 -0.35 36.66
CA PRO A 97 -30.51 -0.79 35.83
C PRO A 97 -30.07 0.33 34.88
N GLN A 98 -28.87 0.87 35.10
CA GLN A 98 -28.23 1.77 34.14
C GLN A 98 -27.91 0.99 32.86
N ARG A 99 -28.60 1.38 31.79
CA ARG A 99 -28.25 1.09 30.39
C ARG A 99 -26.81 1.50 30.14
N GLN A 100 -25.94 0.52 29.94
CA GLN A 100 -24.66 0.73 29.26
C GLN A 100 -24.97 1.12 27.82
N THR A 101 -24.88 2.41 27.54
CA THR A 101 -24.75 2.91 26.17
C THR A 101 -23.39 2.45 25.66
N ASN A 102 -23.43 1.58 24.66
CA ASN A 102 -22.29 1.25 23.81
C ASN A 102 -21.72 2.54 23.23
N GLN A 103 -20.70 3.09 23.89
CA GLN A 103 -19.83 4.09 23.30
C GLN A 103 -18.93 3.34 22.31
N GLN A 104 -19.44 3.23 21.09
CA GLN A 104 -18.62 2.94 19.92
C GLN A 104 -17.69 4.14 19.75
N ALA A 105 -16.49 4.01 20.32
CA ALA A 105 -15.48 5.04 20.36
C ALA A 105 -15.16 5.48 18.94
N ASN A 106 -15.49 6.73 18.65
CA ASN A 106 -15.17 7.43 17.42
C ASN A 106 -13.67 7.77 17.48
N ILE A 107 -12.80 6.80 17.15
CA ILE A 107 -11.34 6.90 17.26
C ILE A 107 -10.78 8.11 16.47
N GLY A 108 -11.50 8.56 15.43
CA GLY A 108 -11.17 9.78 14.69
C GLY A 108 -11.19 11.07 15.53
N ASN A 109 -11.98 11.13 16.61
CA ASN A 109 -12.07 12.32 17.47
C ASN A 109 -11.03 12.34 18.60
N ALA A 110 -10.47 11.18 18.98
CA ALA A 110 -9.50 11.12 20.08
C ALA A 110 -8.15 11.74 19.69
N LEU A 111 -7.72 11.57 18.44
CA LEU A 111 -6.53 12.23 17.91
C LEU A 111 -6.74 13.74 17.75
N GLN A 112 -7.95 14.20 17.40
CA GLN A 112 -8.24 15.63 17.31
C GLN A 112 -8.20 16.35 18.66
N ALA A 113 -8.39 15.63 19.78
CA ALA A 113 -8.42 16.22 21.12
C ALA A 113 -7.05 16.24 21.82
N SER A 114 -6.14 15.32 21.49
CA SER A 114 -4.81 15.21 22.14
C SER A 114 -3.65 15.78 21.30
N ILE A 115 -3.85 15.96 20.00
CA ILE A 115 -2.90 16.57 19.09
C ILE A 115 -3.18 18.07 19.12
N ALA A 116 -2.28 18.86 19.72
CA ALA A 116 -2.32 20.31 19.49
C ALA A 116 -2.26 20.52 17.98
N ASN A 117 -3.33 21.06 17.39
CA ASN A 117 -3.55 21.23 15.95
C ASN A 117 -2.51 22.19 15.34
N VAL A 118 -1.26 21.75 15.23
CA VAL A 118 -0.21 22.47 14.50
C VAL A 118 -0.43 22.12 13.03
N THR A 119 -1.38 22.84 12.41
CA THR A 119 -1.56 22.78 10.97
C THR A 119 -0.48 23.62 10.30
N VAL A 120 0.24 23.02 9.35
CA VAL A 120 1.28 23.70 8.57
C VAL A 120 0.82 23.78 7.12
N LYS A 121 1.12 24.91 6.45
CA LYS A 121 0.86 25.09 5.03
C LYS A 121 2.06 24.62 4.20
N ARG A 122 1.80 23.94 3.08
CA ARG A 122 2.84 23.47 2.16
C ARG A 122 3.22 24.55 1.16
N ASN A 123 4.47 24.52 0.70
CA ASN A 123 4.87 25.29 -0.48
C ASN A 123 4.31 24.69 -1.79
N ALA A 124 4.09 23.38 -1.83
CA ALA A 124 3.62 22.67 -3.02
C ALA A 124 2.10 22.69 -3.21
N SER A 125 1.32 22.97 -2.16
CA SER A 125 -0.14 23.05 -2.26
C SER A 125 -0.72 23.97 -1.19
N LYS A 126 -1.97 24.41 -1.37
CA LYS A 126 -2.68 25.24 -0.37
C LYS A 126 -3.27 24.42 0.79
N ASP A 127 -3.03 23.12 0.81
CA ASP A 127 -3.62 22.23 1.79
C ASP A 127 -2.95 22.41 3.16
N GLU A 128 -3.76 22.30 4.20
CA GLU A 128 -3.30 22.21 5.57
C GLU A 128 -2.94 20.76 5.88
N VAL A 129 -1.81 20.56 6.55
CA VAL A 129 -1.34 19.23 6.93
C VAL A 129 -0.99 19.14 8.40
N MET A 130 -1.13 17.95 8.97
CA MET A 130 -0.57 17.59 10.27
C MET A 130 0.68 16.73 10.03
N LEU A 131 1.78 17.06 10.72
CA LEU A 131 3.03 16.31 10.59
C LEU A 131 3.18 15.37 11.77
N VAL A 132 3.41 14.09 11.48
CA VAL A 132 3.56 13.06 12.50
C VAL A 132 4.81 12.22 12.25
N ARG A 133 5.40 11.71 13.32
CA ARG A 133 6.50 10.73 13.28
C ARG A 133 6.13 9.49 14.07
N ILE A 134 6.58 8.35 13.56
CA ILE A 134 6.51 7.04 14.21
C ILE A 134 7.87 6.35 14.11
N SER A 135 8.19 5.48 15.06
CA SER A 135 9.39 4.64 14.93
C SER A 135 9.20 3.61 13.82
N ALA A 136 10.17 3.52 12.91
CA ALA A 136 10.12 2.65 11.75
C ALA A 136 10.39 1.20 12.18
N VAL A 137 9.32 0.43 12.34
CA VAL A 137 9.36 -1.00 12.68
C VAL A 137 8.55 -1.81 11.66
N GLY A 138 9.02 -3.03 11.35
CA GLY A 138 8.34 -3.93 10.42
C GLY A 138 8.36 -3.44 8.98
N THR A 139 7.18 -3.16 8.41
CA THR A 139 7.01 -2.74 7.01
C THR A 139 7.16 -1.23 6.79
N VAL A 140 7.24 -0.45 7.87
CA VAL A 140 7.42 1.00 7.80
C VAL A 140 8.87 1.34 7.47
N ARG A 141 9.09 2.09 6.39
CA ARG A 141 10.42 2.55 5.98
C ARG A 141 10.78 3.85 6.72
N PRO A 142 12.02 3.99 7.23
CA PRO A 142 12.45 5.23 7.86
C PRO A 142 12.58 6.35 6.82
N THR A 143 12.41 7.59 7.26
CA THR A 143 12.72 8.78 6.46
C THR A 143 14.23 8.94 6.41
N LEU A 144 14.80 8.90 5.20
CA LEU A 144 16.24 8.95 5.01
C LEU A 144 16.81 10.32 5.39
N GLY A 145 17.96 10.32 6.04
CA GLY A 145 18.64 11.54 6.51
C GLY A 145 18.20 12.02 7.90
N LEU A 146 17.26 11.34 8.55
CA LEU A 146 17.09 11.47 9.99
C LEU A 146 18.20 10.70 10.73
N GLU A 147 18.65 11.24 11.86
CA GLU A 147 19.57 10.55 12.77
C GLU A 147 18.88 9.43 13.55
N THR A 148 17.54 9.42 13.55
CA THR A 148 16.70 8.41 14.19
C THR A 148 16.14 7.43 13.16
N ASN A 149 15.78 6.23 13.61
CA ASN A 149 15.06 5.25 12.79
C ASN A 149 13.55 5.53 12.79
N ASP A 150 13.17 6.77 12.52
CA ASP A 150 11.78 7.21 12.48
C ASP A 150 11.31 7.43 11.04
N ALA A 151 10.01 7.35 10.83
CA ALA A 151 9.33 7.67 9.58
C ALA A 151 8.42 8.87 9.79
N ILE A 152 8.53 9.87 8.91
CA ILE A 152 7.69 11.06 8.92
C ILE A 152 6.57 10.90 7.90
N PHE A 153 5.36 11.18 8.35
CA PHE A 153 4.16 11.25 7.53
C PHE A 153 3.53 12.63 7.66
N GLU A 154 2.88 13.06 6.59
CA GLU A 154 1.89 14.12 6.67
C GLU A 154 0.49 13.51 6.57
N ILE A 155 -0.44 14.04 7.35
CA ILE A 155 -1.86 13.75 7.24
C ILE A 155 -2.51 14.88 6.46
N ILE A 156 -3.02 14.57 5.28
CA ILE A 156 -3.61 15.51 4.33
C ILE A 156 -4.93 14.92 3.82
N ARG A 157 -6.03 15.67 3.97
CA ARG A 157 -7.38 15.23 3.56
C ARG A 157 -7.77 13.84 4.07
N GLY A 158 -7.35 13.50 5.29
CA GLY A 158 -7.63 12.20 5.90
C GLY A 158 -6.79 11.03 5.38
N GLN A 159 -5.80 11.28 4.53
CA GLN A 159 -4.84 10.28 4.07
C GLN A 159 -3.46 10.53 4.68
N LYS A 160 -2.68 9.46 4.88
CA LYS A 160 -1.27 9.55 5.25
C LYS A 160 -0.38 9.48 4.03
N HIS A 161 0.49 10.47 3.88
CA HIS A 161 1.52 10.52 2.85
C HIS A 161 2.90 10.42 3.48
N PHE A 162 3.72 9.50 2.97
CA PHE A 162 5.06 9.26 3.50
C PHE A 162 6.04 10.28 2.93
N ILE A 163 6.89 10.86 3.79
CA ILE A 163 7.97 11.78 3.38
C ILE A 163 9.29 11.00 3.39
N PRO A 164 9.84 10.66 2.21
CA PRO A 164 10.90 9.66 2.14
C PRO A 164 12.29 10.16 2.55
N THR A 165 12.55 11.47 2.47
CA THR A 165 13.84 12.05 2.86
C THR A 165 13.66 13.37 3.60
N ILE A 166 14.63 13.70 4.46
CA ILE A 166 14.66 14.99 5.16
C ILE A 166 14.81 16.18 4.20
N ASP A 167 15.50 15.98 3.08
CA ASP A 167 15.64 17.02 2.05
C ASP A 167 14.31 17.37 1.37
N ILE A 168 13.43 16.39 1.21
CA ILE A 168 12.05 16.60 0.72
C ILE A 168 11.19 17.24 1.80
N PHE A 169 11.36 16.84 3.06
CA PHE A 169 10.68 17.48 4.19
C PHE A 169 10.95 18.99 4.22
N PHE A 170 12.21 19.41 4.12
CA PHE A 170 12.57 20.82 4.08
C PHE A 170 12.18 21.51 2.76
N ASP A 171 12.16 20.79 1.63
CA ASP A 171 11.64 21.30 0.34
C ASP A 171 10.18 21.78 0.46
N TYR A 172 9.38 21.10 1.29
CA TYR A 172 8.01 21.50 1.57
C TYR A 172 7.88 22.72 2.49
N GLY A 173 8.99 23.19 3.09
CA GLY A 173 9.00 24.30 4.04
C GLY A 173 8.66 23.88 5.47
N PHE A 174 8.71 22.58 5.77
CA PHE A 174 8.37 22.08 7.10
C PHE A 174 9.51 22.27 8.11
N ASN A 175 9.15 22.24 9.39
CA ASN A 175 10.08 22.32 10.51
C ASN A 175 9.90 21.08 11.41
N LEU A 176 11.00 20.45 11.81
CA LEU A 176 10.98 19.27 12.68
C LEU A 176 10.30 19.54 14.03
N ALA A 177 10.33 20.78 14.53
CA ALA A 177 9.63 21.18 15.75
C ALA A 177 8.08 21.07 15.63
N ALA A 178 7.54 21.06 14.40
CA ALA A 178 6.11 20.87 14.15
C ALA A 178 5.70 19.39 14.03
N VAL A 179 6.67 18.45 14.05
CA VAL A 179 6.40 17.02 13.88
C VAL A 179 6.02 16.40 15.22
N GLN A 180 4.84 15.80 15.28
CA GLN A 180 4.31 15.22 16.50
C GLN A 180 4.62 13.73 16.57
N SER A 181 5.06 13.26 17.74
CA SER A 181 5.29 11.82 17.95
C SER A 181 3.95 11.13 18.20
N VAL A 182 3.64 10.11 17.41
CA VAL A 182 2.41 9.31 17.55
C VAL A 182 2.76 7.82 17.57
N THR A 183 1.79 6.97 17.90
CA THR A 183 1.96 5.52 17.81
C THR A 183 1.53 4.98 16.45
N ASN A 184 1.95 3.76 16.10
CA ASN A 184 1.46 3.09 14.88
C ASN A 184 -0.06 2.93 14.86
N LYS A 185 -0.66 2.68 16.03
CA LYS A 185 -2.11 2.54 16.21
C LYS A 185 -2.87 3.83 15.89
N ASP A 186 -2.25 4.97 16.15
CA ASP A 186 -2.84 6.28 15.82
C ASP A 186 -2.79 6.57 14.32
N LEU A 187 -1.79 6.03 13.62
CA LEU A 187 -1.58 6.25 12.19
C LEU A 187 -2.37 5.26 11.32
N GLU A 188 -2.73 4.09 11.85
CA GLU A 188 -3.44 3.02 11.14
C GLU A 188 -4.77 3.45 10.50
N PRO A 189 -5.64 4.26 11.16
CA PRO A 189 -6.93 4.67 10.59
C PRO A 189 -6.83 5.50 9.32
N PHE A 190 -5.69 6.15 9.08
CA PHE A 190 -5.48 6.97 7.89
C PHE A 190 -5.06 6.09 6.71
N PRO A 191 -5.85 6.00 5.63
CA PRO A 191 -5.44 5.30 4.42
C PRO A 191 -4.21 5.95 3.81
N ARG A 192 -3.36 5.14 3.17
CA ARG A 192 -2.18 5.61 2.47
C ARG A 192 -2.57 6.39 1.22
N THR A 193 -1.90 7.51 0.99
CA THR A 193 -2.01 8.21 -0.29
C THR A 193 -1.33 7.42 -1.40
N LYS A 194 -2.10 7.06 -2.42
CA LYS A 194 -1.62 6.30 -3.58
C LYS A 194 -1.57 7.11 -4.87
N VAL A 195 -2.32 8.21 -4.97
CA VAL A 195 -2.43 9.03 -6.20
C VAL A 195 -1.84 10.41 -5.98
N VAL A 196 -0.97 10.81 -6.91
CA VAL A 196 -0.24 12.08 -6.84
C VAL A 196 -0.24 12.80 -8.18
N ASN A 197 -0.15 14.12 -8.13
CA ASN A 197 0.24 14.96 -9.25
C ASN A 197 1.49 15.76 -8.89
N ILE A 198 2.14 16.35 -9.89
CA ILE A 198 3.38 17.09 -9.70
C ILE A 198 3.08 18.59 -9.72
N TYR A 199 3.54 19.30 -8.69
CA TYR A 199 3.42 20.75 -8.62
C TYR A 199 3.99 21.42 -9.87
N LYS A 200 3.17 22.27 -10.52
CA LYS A 200 3.52 23.07 -11.71
C LYS A 200 3.96 22.26 -12.95
N SER A 201 3.78 20.94 -12.99
CA SER A 201 4.30 20.10 -14.11
C SER A 201 3.21 19.51 -15.03
N GLY A 202 1.93 19.80 -14.80
CA GLY A 202 0.82 19.39 -15.67
C GLY A 202 -0.30 18.66 -14.95
N LYS A 203 -1.24 18.09 -15.73
CA LYS A 203 -2.43 17.36 -15.23
C LYS A 203 -2.21 15.83 -15.11
N ASN A 204 -0.97 15.36 -15.26
CA ASN A 204 -0.70 13.93 -15.24
C ASN A 204 -0.77 13.41 -13.80
N ILE A 205 -1.65 12.43 -13.59
CA ILE A 205 -1.81 11.74 -12.32
C ILE A 205 -0.93 10.49 -12.36
N HIS A 206 -0.28 10.20 -11.23
CA HIS A 206 0.59 9.05 -11.06
C HIS A 206 0.15 8.24 -9.84
N TYR A 207 0.36 6.92 -9.90
CA TYR A 207 0.28 6.04 -8.75
C TYR A 207 1.65 5.88 -8.10
N ILE A 208 1.68 5.88 -6.76
CA ILE A 208 2.80 5.37 -5.97
C ILE A 208 2.46 3.94 -5.57
N THR A 209 3.21 2.97 -6.11
CA THR A 209 2.98 1.53 -5.88
C THR A 209 3.35 1.12 -4.45
N GLU A 210 2.95 -0.07 -4.02
CA GLU A 210 3.39 -0.64 -2.72
C GLU A 210 4.92 -0.75 -2.62
N GLY A 211 5.59 -1.06 -3.74
CA GLY A 211 7.05 -1.02 -3.85
C GLY A 211 7.70 0.37 -3.83
N HIS A 212 6.93 1.44 -3.56
CA HIS A 212 7.42 2.83 -3.54
C HIS A 212 8.03 3.28 -4.88
N MET A 213 7.41 2.86 -5.97
CA MET A 213 7.76 3.31 -7.32
C MET A 213 6.61 4.15 -7.88
N ILE A 214 6.91 4.96 -8.89
CA ILE A 214 5.93 5.82 -9.53
C ILE A 214 5.52 5.29 -10.90
N ARG A 215 4.21 5.30 -11.19
CA ARG A 215 3.62 4.87 -12.46
C ARG A 215 2.65 5.91 -12.96
N MET A 216 2.77 6.30 -14.23
CA MET A 216 1.80 7.21 -14.86
C MET A 216 0.47 6.50 -15.13
N ILE A 217 -0.63 7.20 -14.89
CA ILE A 217 -1.97 6.74 -15.25
C ILE A 217 -2.24 7.11 -16.72
N PRO A 218 -2.59 6.16 -17.60
CA PRO A 218 -2.75 6.43 -19.04
C PRO A 218 -3.84 7.46 -19.37
N ASN A 219 -5.00 7.36 -18.73
CA ASN A 219 -6.16 8.20 -19.01
C ASN A 219 -7.13 8.27 -17.82
N LYS A 220 -8.19 9.08 -17.94
CA LYS A 220 -9.18 9.30 -16.88
C LYS A 220 -10.05 8.07 -16.59
N ASP A 221 -10.35 7.27 -17.61
CA ASP A 221 -11.17 6.06 -17.44
C ASP A 221 -10.43 5.03 -16.58
N VAL A 222 -9.13 4.88 -16.82
CA VAL A 222 -8.25 4.08 -15.97
C VAL A 222 -8.23 4.63 -14.53
N PHE A 223 -8.09 5.94 -14.34
CA PHE A 223 -8.15 6.54 -13.00
C PHE A 223 -9.46 6.19 -12.27
N ALA A 224 -10.60 6.37 -12.94
CA ALA A 224 -11.92 6.08 -12.39
C ALA A 224 -12.12 4.58 -12.09
N SER A 225 -11.50 3.69 -12.87
CA SER A 225 -11.62 2.23 -12.70
C SER A 225 -11.03 1.70 -11.39
N TYR A 226 -10.19 2.50 -10.70
CA TYR A 226 -9.67 2.18 -9.37
C TYR A 226 -10.56 2.70 -8.22
N GLY A 227 -11.69 3.35 -8.55
CA GLY A 227 -12.55 4.00 -7.57
C GLY A 227 -11.94 5.26 -6.96
N ASP A 228 -10.89 5.80 -7.57
CA ASP A 228 -10.20 6.99 -7.09
C ASP A 228 -10.91 8.26 -7.52
N ARG A 229 -10.78 9.30 -6.68
CA ARG A 229 -11.44 10.58 -6.89
C ARG A 229 -10.40 11.71 -6.97
N GLU A 230 -10.75 12.77 -7.68
CA GLU A 230 -9.82 13.89 -7.89
C GLU A 230 -9.41 14.56 -6.57
N GLU A 231 -10.28 14.55 -5.56
CA GLU A 231 -9.99 15.03 -4.20
C GLU A 231 -8.94 14.20 -3.46
N ASP A 232 -8.77 12.92 -3.83
CA ASP A 232 -7.80 12.03 -3.21
C ASP A 232 -6.38 12.27 -3.76
N VAL A 233 -6.26 12.98 -4.90
CA VAL A 233 -4.99 13.32 -5.53
C VAL A 233 -4.29 14.43 -4.75
N ILE A 234 -3.11 14.12 -4.23
CA ILE A 234 -2.25 15.12 -3.58
C ILE A 234 -1.23 15.68 -4.57
N THR A 235 -0.78 16.90 -4.29
CA THR A 235 0.27 17.56 -5.08
C THR A 235 1.61 17.40 -4.38
N ILE A 236 2.56 16.72 -5.03
CA ILE A 236 3.92 16.55 -4.52
C ILE A 236 4.92 17.47 -5.25
N SER A 237 6.07 17.74 -4.62
CA SER A 237 7.12 18.51 -5.26
C SER A 237 7.82 17.69 -6.35
N LYS A 238 8.48 18.39 -7.29
CA LYS A 238 9.31 17.73 -8.32
C LYS A 238 10.48 16.96 -7.69
N LYS A 239 11.00 17.42 -6.55
CA LYS A 239 12.07 16.73 -5.82
C LYS A 239 11.59 15.39 -5.31
N GLU A 240 10.39 15.33 -4.71
CA GLU A 240 9.80 14.06 -4.29
C GLU A 240 9.47 13.15 -5.47
N PHE A 241 8.87 13.69 -6.54
CA PHE A 241 8.56 12.89 -7.72
C PHE A 241 9.80 12.17 -8.29
N ASN A 242 10.94 12.86 -8.33
CA ASN A 242 12.21 12.30 -8.82
C ASN A 242 12.87 11.32 -7.84
N PHE A 243 12.44 11.27 -6.58
CA PHE A 243 12.96 10.30 -5.61
C PHE A 243 12.45 8.89 -5.91
N TYR A 244 11.19 8.76 -6.34
CA TYR A 244 10.61 7.46 -6.62
C TYR A 244 11.17 6.86 -7.92
N PRO A 245 11.68 5.62 -7.90
CA PRO A 245 12.01 4.90 -9.12
C PRO A 245 10.77 4.72 -9.98
N ARG A 246 10.94 4.64 -11.31
CA ARG A 246 9.81 4.35 -12.20
C ARG A 246 9.42 2.88 -12.08
N ASN A 247 8.13 2.61 -11.95
CA ASN A 247 7.60 1.26 -12.05
C ASN A 247 7.51 0.86 -13.52
N GLN A 248 8.32 -0.13 -13.91
CA GLN A 248 8.37 -0.65 -15.28
C GLN A 248 7.66 -1.99 -15.43
N TYR A 249 7.41 -2.71 -14.34
CA TYR A 249 6.87 -4.07 -14.40
C TYR A 249 5.51 -4.15 -13.75
N VAL A 250 4.58 -4.82 -14.42
CA VAL A 250 3.21 -5.00 -13.96
C VAL A 250 2.72 -6.43 -14.15
N PHE A 251 1.69 -6.81 -13.40
CA PHE A 251 0.90 -8.02 -13.63
C PHE A 251 -0.59 -7.69 -13.45
N VAL A 252 -1.47 -8.44 -14.09
CA VAL A 252 -2.92 -8.24 -13.96
C VAL A 252 -3.41 -8.90 -12.65
N GLU A 253 -4.12 -8.16 -11.79
CA GLU A 253 -4.51 -8.63 -10.44
C GLU A 253 -5.35 -9.91 -10.43
N ASN A 254 -6.03 -10.22 -11.53
CA ASN A 254 -6.80 -11.44 -11.76
C ASN A 254 -6.75 -11.73 -13.27
N PRO A 255 -6.06 -12.79 -13.73
CA PRO A 255 -6.30 -14.18 -13.31
C PRO A 255 -5.13 -14.82 -12.53
N LEU A 256 -5.30 -16.09 -12.12
CA LEU A 256 -4.34 -16.87 -11.31
C LEU A 256 -2.88 -16.86 -11.83
N ALA A 257 -2.67 -16.66 -13.13
CA ALA A 257 -1.35 -16.55 -13.73
C ALA A 257 -0.77 -15.14 -13.56
N ARG A 258 0.30 -15.02 -12.75
CA ARG A 258 1.06 -13.77 -12.57
C ARG A 258 2.07 -13.55 -13.70
N ASP A 259 1.58 -13.43 -14.92
CA ASP A 259 2.41 -13.05 -16.06
C ASP A 259 2.91 -11.62 -15.89
N ILE A 260 4.22 -11.43 -16.06
CA ILE A 260 4.88 -10.14 -15.89
C ILE A 260 5.00 -9.45 -17.25
N PHE A 261 4.60 -8.18 -17.29
CA PHE A 261 4.74 -7.32 -18.44
C PHE A 261 5.62 -6.12 -18.11
N GLN A 262 6.51 -5.75 -19.02
CA GLN A 262 7.19 -4.47 -18.99
C GLN A 262 6.30 -3.42 -19.64
N VAL A 263 6.10 -2.27 -19.00
CA VAL A 263 5.41 -1.10 -19.54
C VAL A 263 6.44 0.00 -19.82
N SER A 264 6.47 0.45 -21.07
CA SER A 264 7.31 1.54 -21.53
C SER A 264 6.60 2.89 -21.41
N ASP A 265 7.37 3.99 -21.45
CA ASP A 265 6.85 5.37 -21.34
C ASP A 265 5.87 5.75 -22.47
N ASP A 266 5.96 5.07 -23.62
CA ASP A 266 5.07 5.25 -24.78
C ASP A 266 3.71 4.54 -24.62
N GLY A 267 3.49 3.89 -23.48
CA GLY A 267 2.28 3.09 -23.22
C GLY A 267 2.31 1.71 -23.89
N THR A 268 3.47 1.22 -24.32
CA THR A 268 3.62 -0.15 -24.84
C THR A 268 3.89 -1.14 -23.72
N LYS A 269 3.09 -2.22 -23.64
CA LYS A 269 3.31 -3.39 -22.78
C LYS A 269 3.96 -4.54 -23.53
N ARG A 270 4.96 -5.19 -22.92
CA ARG A 270 5.72 -6.32 -23.49
C ARG A 270 5.73 -7.48 -22.51
N TYR A 271 5.37 -8.67 -22.95
CA TYR A 271 5.46 -9.86 -22.11
C TYR A 271 6.92 -10.17 -21.77
N VAL A 272 7.22 -10.42 -20.48
CA VAL A 272 8.56 -10.78 -20.00
C VAL A 272 8.58 -12.26 -19.67
N VAL A 273 9.30 -13.06 -20.45
CA VAL A 273 9.33 -14.50 -20.21
C VAL A 273 10.00 -14.83 -18.87
N PRO A 274 9.60 -15.91 -18.17
CA PRO A 274 10.13 -16.23 -16.83
C PRO A 274 11.66 -16.35 -16.74
N GLN A 275 12.32 -16.79 -17.83
CA GLN A 275 13.79 -16.84 -17.88
C GLN A 275 14.43 -15.45 -17.80
N VAL A 276 13.83 -14.46 -18.45
CA VAL A 276 14.28 -13.06 -18.43
C VAL A 276 14.03 -12.44 -17.06
N VAL A 277 12.88 -12.71 -16.42
CA VAL A 277 12.59 -12.27 -15.04
C VAL A 277 13.70 -12.70 -14.09
N LYS A 278 14.11 -13.98 -14.16
CA LYS A 278 15.22 -14.52 -13.35
C LYS A 278 16.56 -13.89 -13.71
N ARG A 279 16.85 -13.70 -15.00
CA ARG A 279 18.11 -13.12 -15.50
C ARG A 279 18.28 -11.66 -15.07
N LEU A 280 17.22 -10.88 -15.15
CA LEU A 280 17.17 -9.48 -14.75
C LEU A 280 17.02 -9.29 -13.24
N ARG A 281 16.85 -10.37 -12.48
CA ARG A 281 16.62 -10.34 -11.02
C ARG A 281 15.45 -9.43 -10.65
N ILE A 282 14.37 -9.47 -11.43
CA ILE A 282 13.16 -8.71 -11.12
C ILE A 282 12.57 -9.25 -9.82
N THR A 283 12.43 -8.38 -8.83
CA THR A 283 11.91 -8.74 -7.51
C THR A 283 10.42 -8.42 -7.40
N PRO A 284 9.66 -9.11 -6.51
CA PRO A 284 8.22 -8.89 -6.37
C PRO A 284 7.82 -7.44 -6.06
N ASP A 285 8.65 -6.70 -5.33
CA ASP A 285 8.42 -5.28 -5.02
C ASP A 285 8.59 -4.37 -6.24
N GLN A 286 9.26 -4.82 -7.30
CA GLN A 286 9.37 -4.10 -8.57
C GLN A 286 8.19 -4.33 -9.52
N VAL A 287 7.33 -5.32 -9.24
CA VAL A 287 6.17 -5.66 -10.06
C VAL A 287 4.90 -5.18 -9.39
N ALA A 288 4.23 -4.20 -10.02
CA ALA A 288 3.03 -3.62 -9.47
C ALA A 288 1.77 -4.25 -10.09
N PRO A 289 0.75 -4.56 -9.28
CA PRO A 289 -0.53 -4.97 -9.82
C PRO A 289 -1.16 -3.88 -10.70
N VAL A 290 -1.94 -4.31 -11.70
CA VAL A 290 -2.87 -3.48 -12.47
C VAL A 290 -4.22 -4.17 -12.60
N ASN A 291 -5.29 -3.38 -12.64
CA ASN A 291 -6.57 -3.87 -13.08
C ASN A 291 -6.60 -4.08 -14.61
N LYS A 292 -7.66 -4.74 -15.10
CA LYS A 292 -7.82 -5.05 -16.52
C LYS A 292 -7.91 -3.79 -17.39
N GLU A 293 -8.63 -2.77 -16.93
CA GLU A 293 -8.82 -1.50 -17.65
C GLU A 293 -7.48 -0.81 -17.95
N GLN A 294 -6.62 -0.68 -16.93
CA GLN A 294 -5.29 -0.13 -17.09
C GLN A 294 -4.43 -1.00 -18.03
N PHE A 295 -4.50 -2.32 -17.86
CA PHE A 295 -3.72 -3.23 -18.69
C PHE A 295 -4.10 -3.10 -20.16
N ASP A 296 -5.40 -3.02 -20.46
CA ASP A 296 -5.94 -2.90 -21.83
C ASP A 296 -5.65 -1.54 -22.47
N ALA A 297 -5.50 -0.48 -21.67
CA ALA A 297 -5.09 0.83 -22.15
C ALA A 297 -3.66 0.86 -22.75
N TYR A 298 -2.83 -0.16 -22.48
CA TYR A 298 -1.49 -0.27 -23.05
C TYR A 298 -1.49 -0.99 -24.40
N ASN A 299 -0.67 -0.52 -25.35
CA ASN A 299 -0.48 -1.17 -26.64
C ASN A 299 0.42 -2.41 -26.51
N TYR A 300 0.13 -3.48 -27.25
CA TYR A 300 1.01 -4.65 -27.25
C TYR A 300 2.29 -4.40 -28.05
N GLY A 301 3.44 -4.72 -27.45
CA GLY A 301 4.73 -4.76 -28.10
C GLY A 301 5.29 -6.18 -28.22
N VAL A 302 6.48 -6.28 -28.81
CA VAL A 302 7.19 -7.56 -28.95
C VAL A 302 7.61 -8.09 -27.57
N PRO A 303 7.42 -9.40 -27.28
CA PRO A 303 7.89 -10.02 -26.05
C PRO A 303 9.41 -9.88 -25.85
N ILE A 304 9.83 -9.85 -24.58
CA ILE A 304 11.23 -9.83 -24.18
C ILE A 304 11.67 -11.25 -23.87
N ILE A 305 12.59 -11.77 -24.67
CA ILE A 305 12.99 -13.20 -24.65
C ILE A 305 14.48 -13.45 -24.35
N PHE A 306 15.30 -12.40 -24.16
CA PHE A 306 16.76 -12.50 -24.04
C PHE A 306 17.30 -11.92 -22.73
#